data_AF-A0A7K3Z6Y3-F1
#
_entry.id   AF-A0A7K3Z6Y3-F1
#
_cell.length_a   1.000
_cell.length_b   1.000
_cell.length_c   1.000
_cell.angle_alpha   90.00
_cell.angle_beta   90.00
_cell.angle_gamma   90.00
#
_symmetry.space_group_name_H-M   'P 1'
#
loop_
_entity.id
_entity.type
_entity.pdbx_description
1 polymer ?
#
loop_
_entity_poly.entity_id
_entity_poly.type
_entity_poly.pdbx_seq_one_letter_code
_entity_poly.pdbx_strand_id
1 'polypeptide(L)'
;MNTKTVGAIIAFAAVTAVLNLIRIPAPYLITHSYQLGDISIVTACLLFGYKSGIMVAILNMLITTMLNINPAGVLGATYYFISVLTMLLGMYIFEKFLRQKLQRFKIIKPAIAYTTSGLISRSLIMLAFDYSIFGFLVALVSGNSIDYCYGLVIAVMPAIVFYNITTALIMIPIGYYIADIVSKKLPHHFKIN
;
A
#
# COMPACT_ATOMS: atom_id res chain seq x y z
N MET A 1 -12.75 -19.80 -2.71
CA MET A 1 -12.39 -18.69 -3.63
C MET A 1 -12.65 -19.18 -5.05
N ASN A 2 -13.31 -18.42 -5.91
CA ASN A 2 -13.66 -18.87 -7.27
C ASN A 2 -12.41 -18.79 -8.19
N THR A 3 -12.32 -19.65 -9.20
CA THR A 3 -11.26 -19.62 -10.24
C THR A 3 -11.12 -18.26 -10.90
N LYS A 4 -12.23 -17.53 -11.10
CA LYS A 4 -12.20 -16.14 -11.61
C LYS A 4 -11.45 -15.20 -10.67
N THR A 5 -11.68 -15.32 -9.36
CA THR A 5 -10.99 -14.51 -8.33
C THR A 5 -9.50 -14.84 -8.29
N VAL A 6 -9.15 -16.12 -8.39
CA VAL A 6 -7.75 -16.56 -8.47
C VAL A 6 -7.07 -15.97 -9.70
N GLY A 7 -7.72 -16.05 -10.87
CA GLY A 7 -7.21 -15.45 -12.11
C GLY A 7 -7.01 -13.94 -12.01
N ALA A 8 -7.95 -13.23 -11.38
CA ALA A 8 -7.81 -11.79 -11.12
C ALA A 8 -6.63 -11.50 -10.18
N ILE A 9 -6.47 -12.24 -9.08
CA ILE A 9 -5.36 -12.07 -8.15
C ILE A 9 -4.02 -12.26 -8.87
N ILE A 10 -3.88 -13.30 -9.69
CA ILE A 10 -2.64 -13.56 -10.45
C ILE A 10 -2.37 -12.44 -11.45
N ALA A 11 -3.38 -12.03 -12.23
CA ALA A 11 -3.24 -10.96 -13.21
C ALA A 11 -2.83 -9.63 -12.55
N PHE A 12 -3.50 -9.24 -11.47
CA PHE A 12 -3.16 -8.02 -10.74
C PHE A 12 -1.80 -8.11 -10.05
N ALA A 13 -1.39 -9.28 -9.55
CA ALA A 13 -0.04 -9.48 -9.01
C ALA A 13 1.04 -9.31 -10.09
N ALA A 14 0.82 -9.85 -11.28
CA ALA A 14 1.74 -9.67 -12.41
C ALA A 14 1.84 -8.18 -12.82
N VAL A 15 0.71 -7.48 -12.95
CA VAL A 15 0.70 -6.03 -13.24
C VAL A 15 1.40 -5.25 -12.13
N THR A 16 1.16 -5.59 -10.87
CA THR A 16 1.82 -4.96 -9.71
C THR A 16 3.34 -5.13 -9.80
N ALA A 17 3.82 -6.34 -10.07
CA ALA A 17 5.24 -6.62 -10.20
C ALA A 17 5.90 -5.81 -11.33
N VAL A 18 5.24 -5.72 -12.49
CA VAL A 18 5.73 -4.92 -13.63
C VAL A 18 5.75 -3.44 -13.29
N LEU A 19 4.67 -2.91 -12.70
CA LEU A 19 4.61 -1.49 -12.30
C LEU A 19 5.65 -1.13 -11.24
N ASN A 20 6.05 -2.08 -10.38
CA ASN A 20 7.08 -1.87 -9.37
C ASN A 20 8.51 -1.77 -9.94
N LEU A 21 8.70 -2.08 -11.22
CA LEU A 21 9.93 -1.75 -11.94
C LEU A 21 10.03 -0.23 -12.21
N ILE A 22 8.89 0.46 -12.30
CA ILE A 22 8.83 1.90 -12.46
C ILE A 22 8.83 2.52 -11.07
N ARG A 23 10.02 2.94 -10.62
CA ARG A 23 10.23 3.57 -9.33
C ARG A 23 10.52 5.05 -9.50
N ILE A 24 9.70 5.88 -8.87
CA ILE A 24 9.91 7.34 -8.86
C ILE A 24 10.57 7.69 -7.52
N PRO A 25 11.85 8.11 -7.50
CA PRO A 25 12.53 8.42 -6.25
C PRO A 25 11.87 9.61 -5.55
N ALA A 26 11.74 9.54 -4.22
CA ALA A 26 11.26 10.68 -3.43
C ALA A 26 12.39 11.71 -3.31
N PRO A 27 12.20 12.97 -3.77
CA PRO A 27 13.28 13.96 -3.84
C PRO A 27 13.79 14.39 -2.46
N TYR A 28 13.00 14.18 -1.41
CA TYR A 28 13.31 14.53 -0.02
C TYR A 28 13.69 13.32 0.84
N LEU A 29 13.67 12.10 0.30
CA LEU A 29 13.98 10.87 1.03
C LEU A 29 14.61 9.85 0.08
N ILE A 30 15.93 9.99 -0.13
CA ILE A 30 16.71 9.31 -1.18
C ILE A 30 16.58 7.77 -1.13
N THR A 31 16.38 7.19 0.05
CA THR A 31 16.23 5.74 0.24
C THR A 31 14.85 5.22 -0.14
N HIS A 32 13.88 6.09 -0.42
CA HIS A 32 12.50 5.74 -0.69
C HIS A 32 12.09 6.10 -2.12
N SER A 33 11.25 5.25 -2.72
CA SER A 33 10.72 5.47 -4.06
C SER A 33 9.26 5.07 -4.11
N TYR A 34 8.46 5.90 -4.78
CA TYR A 34 7.06 5.59 -5.04
C TYR A 34 6.97 4.41 -6.00
N GLN A 35 6.30 3.36 -5.53
CA GLN A 35 6.07 2.13 -6.27
C GLN A 35 4.68 2.16 -6.89
N LEU A 36 4.60 2.24 -8.22
CA LEU A 36 3.31 2.37 -8.92
C LEU A 36 2.44 1.10 -8.81
N GLY A 37 2.98 -0.04 -8.39
CA GLY A 37 2.21 -1.26 -8.17
C GLY A 37 1.13 -1.13 -7.09
N ASP A 38 1.28 -0.18 -6.15
CA ASP A 38 0.23 0.15 -5.17
C ASP A 38 -1.12 0.47 -5.83
N ILE A 39 -1.09 1.10 -7.01
CA ILE A 39 -2.28 1.43 -7.80
C ILE A 39 -3.04 0.14 -8.16
N SER A 40 -2.33 -0.89 -8.61
CA SER A 40 -2.92 -2.19 -8.97
C SER A 40 -3.47 -2.92 -7.77
N ILE A 41 -2.76 -2.89 -6.63
CA ILE A 41 -3.23 -3.49 -5.38
C ILE A 41 -4.53 -2.82 -4.91
N VAL A 42 -4.56 -1.48 -4.88
CA VAL A 42 -5.76 -0.71 -4.53
C VAL A 42 -6.91 -1.00 -5.48
N THR A 43 -6.64 -1.04 -6.79
CA THR A 43 -7.64 -1.36 -7.82
C THR A 43 -8.23 -2.75 -7.60
N ALA A 44 -7.39 -3.76 -7.36
CA ALA A 44 -7.83 -5.13 -7.08
C ALA A 44 -8.69 -5.20 -5.80
N CYS A 45 -8.29 -4.46 -4.77
CA CYS A 45 -9.01 -4.36 -3.50
C CYS A 45 -10.42 -3.80 -3.68
N LEU A 46 -10.57 -2.75 -4.50
CA LEU A 46 -11.86 -2.10 -4.74
C LEU A 46 -12.77 -2.91 -5.68
N LEU A 47 -12.21 -3.61 -6.67
CA LEU A 47 -12.98 -4.40 -7.64
C LEU A 47 -13.39 -5.79 -7.14
N PHE A 48 -12.49 -6.48 -6.43
CA PHE A 48 -12.64 -7.89 -6.05
C PHE A 48 -12.62 -8.11 -4.53
N GLY A 49 -12.67 -7.02 -3.77
CA GLY A 49 -12.69 -7.02 -2.30
C GLY A 49 -11.32 -7.10 -1.65
N TYR A 50 -11.29 -6.78 -0.35
CA TYR A 50 -10.07 -6.68 0.46
C TYR A 50 -9.24 -7.96 0.50
N LYS A 51 -9.88 -9.13 0.55
CA LYS A 51 -9.17 -10.42 0.54
C LYS A 51 -8.32 -10.56 -0.72
N SER A 52 -8.86 -10.17 -1.87
CA SER A 52 -8.15 -10.22 -3.16
C SER A 52 -6.99 -9.23 -3.19
N GLY A 53 -7.21 -7.98 -2.74
CA GLY A 53 -6.15 -6.97 -2.65
C GLY A 53 -4.99 -7.39 -1.74
N ILE A 54 -5.29 -7.98 -0.57
CA ILE A 54 -4.27 -8.52 0.34
C ILE A 54 -3.48 -9.65 -0.32
N MET A 55 -4.15 -10.58 -1.03
CA MET A 55 -3.46 -11.66 -1.74
C MET A 55 -2.53 -11.13 -2.84
N VAL A 56 -2.94 -10.09 -3.57
CA VAL A 56 -2.09 -9.41 -4.55
C VAL A 56 -0.87 -8.79 -3.85
N ALA A 57 -1.05 -8.13 -2.70
CA ALA A 57 0.06 -7.56 -1.93
C ALA A 57 1.02 -8.63 -1.40
N ILE A 58 0.52 -9.79 -0.93
CA ILE A 58 1.34 -10.93 -0.51
C ILE A 58 2.17 -11.47 -1.69
N LEU A 59 1.53 -11.70 -2.84
CA LEU A 59 2.24 -12.18 -4.02
C LEU A 59 3.30 -11.17 -4.47
N ASN A 60 2.99 -9.88 -4.45
CA ASN A 60 3.96 -8.84 -4.78
C ASN A 60 5.15 -8.82 -3.80
N MET A 61 4.90 -8.99 -2.51
CA MET A 61 5.98 -9.13 -1.50
C MET A 61 6.87 -10.33 -1.84
N LEU A 62 6.29 -11.50 -2.10
CA LEU A 62 7.04 -12.72 -2.44
C LEU A 62 7.86 -12.55 -3.72
N ILE A 63 7.26 -12.00 -4.78
CA ILE A 63 7.96 -11.71 -6.04
C ILE A 63 9.11 -10.73 -5.79
N THR A 64 8.88 -9.66 -5.03
CA THR A 64 9.91 -8.66 -4.73
C THR A 64 11.07 -9.27 -3.96
N THR A 65 10.79 -10.15 -2.99
CA THR A 65 11.80 -10.90 -2.23
C THR A 65 12.58 -11.85 -3.14
N MET A 66 11.91 -12.56 -4.05
CA MET A 66 12.56 -13.45 -5.01
C MET A 66 13.45 -12.70 -6.01
N LEU A 67 13.10 -11.47 -6.38
CA LEU A 67 13.91 -10.63 -7.26
C LEU A 67 15.08 -9.95 -6.52
N ASN A 68 15.02 -9.83 -5.20
CA ASN A 68 16.03 -9.17 -4.37
C ASN A 68 16.51 -10.11 -3.27
N ILE A 69 17.25 -11.16 -3.66
CA ILE A 69 17.75 -12.21 -2.76
C ILE A 69 18.93 -11.68 -1.94
N ASN A 70 18.66 -10.75 -1.03
CA ASN A 70 19.59 -10.29 0.00
C ASN A 70 18.80 -9.86 1.25
N PRO A 71 19.44 -9.78 2.44
CA PRO A 71 18.74 -9.43 3.67
C PRO A 71 17.98 -8.09 3.59
N ALA A 72 18.56 -7.08 2.93
CA ALA A 72 17.93 -5.79 2.75
C ALA A 72 16.67 -5.88 1.86
N GLY A 73 16.69 -6.73 0.83
CA GLY A 73 15.57 -6.98 -0.07
C GLY A 73 14.41 -7.68 0.64
N VAL A 74 14.68 -8.71 1.44
CA VAL A 74 13.67 -9.43 2.23
C VAL A 74 13.00 -8.49 3.25
N LEU A 75 13.83 -7.74 4.00
CA LEU A 75 13.34 -6.82 5.02
C LEU A 75 12.60 -5.63 4.39
N GLY A 76 13.13 -5.08 3.30
CA GLY A 76 12.51 -4.00 2.54
C GLY A 76 11.17 -4.41 1.93
N ALA A 77 11.08 -5.60 1.35
CA ALA A 77 9.83 -6.13 0.80
C ALA A 77 8.77 -6.32 1.90
N THR A 78 9.17 -6.85 3.07
CA THR A 78 8.28 -7.04 4.21
C THR A 78 7.80 -5.70 4.78
N TYR A 79 8.72 -4.74 4.95
CA TYR A 79 8.42 -3.38 5.41
C TYR A 79 7.45 -2.67 4.46
N TYR A 80 7.68 -2.76 3.15
CA TYR A 80 6.80 -2.22 2.14
C TYR A 80 5.41 -2.89 2.17
N PHE A 81 5.35 -4.22 2.31
CA PHE A 81 4.10 -4.95 2.45
C PHE A 81 3.28 -4.47 3.67
N ILE A 82 3.92 -4.27 4.83
CA ILE A 82 3.26 -3.71 6.02
C ILE A 82 2.71 -2.31 5.72
N SER A 83 3.48 -1.48 5.01
CA SER A 83 3.04 -0.14 4.60
C SER A 83 1.79 -0.18 3.71
N VAL A 84 1.70 -1.15 2.80
CA VAL A 84 0.51 -1.37 1.96
C VAL A 84 -0.65 -1.89 2.79
N LEU A 85 -0.42 -2.84 3.70
CA LEU A 85 -1.47 -3.39 4.56
C LEU A 85 -2.10 -2.32 5.44
N THR A 86 -1.31 -1.42 6.04
CA THR A 86 -1.83 -0.33 6.88
C THR A 86 -2.67 0.66 6.09
N MET A 87 -2.32 0.91 4.82
CA MET A 87 -3.13 1.69 3.89
C MET A 87 -4.46 0.99 3.56
N LEU A 88 -4.42 -0.30 3.19
CA LEU A 88 -5.62 -1.09 2.90
C LEU A 88 -6.51 -1.24 4.14
N LEU A 89 -5.94 -1.34 5.34
CA LEU A 89 -6.69 -1.36 6.60
C LEU A 89 -7.51 -0.08 6.78
N GLY A 90 -6.90 1.08 6.53
CA GLY A 90 -7.61 2.36 6.58
C GLY A 90 -8.79 2.40 5.61
N MET A 91 -8.57 1.94 4.38
CA MET A 91 -9.64 1.82 3.40
C MET A 91 -10.75 0.86 3.87
N TYR A 92 -10.37 -0.28 4.46
CA TYR A 92 -11.31 -1.30 4.96
C TYR A 92 -12.21 -0.78 6.08
N ILE A 93 -11.61 -0.06 7.03
CA ILE A 93 -12.34 0.55 8.13
C ILE A 93 -13.40 1.51 7.58
N PHE A 94 -13.04 2.33 6.60
CA PHE A 94 -14.01 3.21 5.94
C PHE A 94 -15.13 2.41 5.28
N GLU A 95 -14.79 1.39 4.46
CA GLU A 95 -15.78 0.58 3.74
C GLU A 95 -16.80 -0.04 4.69
N LYS A 96 -16.31 -0.65 5.77
CA LYS A 96 -17.13 -1.44 6.67
C LYS A 96 -17.95 -0.61 7.65
N PHE A 97 -17.38 0.48 8.17
CA PHE A 97 -17.98 1.20 9.31
C PHE A 97 -18.50 2.60 8.96
N LEU A 98 -17.93 3.25 7.94
CA LEU A 98 -18.18 4.66 7.66
C LEU A 98 -18.94 4.89 6.35
N ARG A 99 -18.83 3.99 5.36
CA ARG A 99 -19.43 4.16 4.04
C ARG A 99 -20.95 4.37 4.09
N GLN A 100 -21.67 3.49 4.78
CA GLN A 100 -23.14 3.57 4.85
C GLN A 100 -23.60 4.87 5.51
N LYS A 101 -22.93 5.29 6.60
CA LYS A 101 -23.24 6.53 7.31
C LYS A 101 -22.97 7.75 6.43
N LEU A 102 -21.79 7.84 5.82
CA LEU A 102 -21.39 9.02 5.04
C LEU A 102 -22.11 9.13 3.69
N GLN A 103 -22.47 8.02 3.05
CA GLN A 103 -23.28 8.02 1.83
C GLN A 103 -24.73 8.46 2.09
N ARG A 104 -25.32 8.05 3.22
CA ARG A 104 -26.67 8.46 3.62
C ARG A 104 -26.82 9.98 3.67
N PHE A 105 -25.78 10.68 4.13
CA PHE A 105 -25.78 12.13 4.23
C PHE A 105 -25.20 12.84 2.98
N LYS A 106 -24.78 12.10 1.94
CA LYS A 106 -24.12 12.63 0.73
C LYS A 106 -22.95 13.60 1.00
N ILE A 107 -22.26 13.45 2.15
CA ILE A 107 -21.33 14.48 2.63
C ILE A 107 -20.01 14.45 1.84
N ILE A 108 -19.53 13.27 1.44
CA ILE A 108 -18.17 13.11 0.90
C ILE A 108 -18.15 12.14 -0.29
N LYS A 109 -17.43 12.51 -1.36
CA LYS A 109 -17.17 11.61 -2.50
C LYS A 109 -16.38 10.38 -2.03
N PRO A 110 -16.73 9.14 -2.44
CA PRO A 110 -16.06 7.94 -1.94
C PRO A 110 -14.54 7.94 -2.12
N ALA A 111 -14.05 8.43 -3.26
CA ALA A 111 -12.61 8.58 -3.53
C ALA A 111 -11.87 9.37 -2.44
N ILE A 112 -12.43 10.51 -2.02
CA ILE A 112 -11.85 11.35 -0.97
C ILE A 112 -11.85 10.58 0.36
N ALA A 113 -12.95 9.91 0.68
CA ALA A 113 -13.07 9.21 1.95
C ALA A 113 -12.13 7.99 2.07
N TYR A 114 -11.97 7.18 1.01
CA TYR A 114 -10.95 6.12 0.99
C TYR A 114 -9.55 6.71 1.13
N THR A 115 -9.27 7.80 0.41
CA THR A 115 -7.94 8.44 0.43
C THR A 115 -7.61 8.95 1.82
N THR A 116 -8.52 9.71 2.45
CA THR A 116 -8.32 10.23 3.80
C THR A 116 -8.15 9.11 4.82
N SER A 117 -8.99 8.08 4.79
CA SER A 117 -8.90 6.96 5.75
C SER A 117 -7.61 6.13 5.55
N GLY A 118 -7.25 5.84 4.30
CA GLY A 118 -6.02 5.13 3.97
C GLY A 118 -4.77 5.91 4.34
N LEU A 119 -4.76 7.22 4.08
CA LEU A 119 -3.70 8.15 4.46
C LEU A 119 -3.51 8.22 5.97
N ILE A 120 -4.59 8.39 6.74
CA ILE A 120 -4.52 8.47 8.21
C ILE A 120 -3.98 7.14 8.77
N SER A 121 -4.57 6.02 8.36
CA SER A 121 -4.17 4.69 8.85
C SER A 121 -2.71 4.38 8.51
N ARG A 122 -2.32 4.60 7.25
CA ARG A 122 -0.92 4.39 6.83
C ARG A 122 0.03 5.27 7.62
N SER A 123 -0.23 6.57 7.70
CA SER A 123 0.70 7.52 8.31
C SER A 123 0.85 7.30 9.81
N LEU A 124 -0.25 7.05 10.54
CA LEU A 124 -0.20 6.85 11.99
C LEU A 124 0.43 5.51 12.37
N ILE A 125 0.06 4.42 11.69
CA ILE A 125 0.61 3.10 12.02
C ILE A 125 2.07 3.03 11.58
N MET A 126 2.40 3.52 10.38
CA MET A 126 3.79 3.55 9.92
C MET A 126 4.64 4.45 10.80
N LEU A 127 4.17 5.60 11.29
CA LEU A 127 4.94 6.41 12.24
C LEU A 127 5.38 5.61 13.48
N ALA A 128 4.45 4.86 14.09
CA ALA A 128 4.79 4.02 15.24
C ALA A 128 5.74 2.86 14.86
N PHE A 129 5.53 2.26 13.69
CA PHE A 129 6.35 1.18 13.16
C PHE A 129 7.77 1.64 12.81
N ASP A 130 7.90 2.82 12.19
CA ASP A 130 9.15 3.44 11.76
C ASP A 130 9.99 3.81 12.96
N TYR A 131 9.37 4.42 13.96
CA TYR A 131 10.05 4.70 15.22
C TYR A 131 10.53 3.43 15.91
N SER A 132 9.69 2.38 15.97
CA SER A 132 9.98 1.21 16.80
C SER A 132 10.89 0.18 16.13
N ILE A 133 10.75 -0.02 14.82
CA ILE A 133 11.33 -1.15 14.09
C ILE A 133 12.33 -0.69 13.04
N PHE A 134 12.10 0.44 12.35
CA PHE A 134 12.97 0.85 11.25
C PHE A 134 14.39 1.16 11.72
N GLY A 135 14.57 1.79 12.89
CA GLY A 135 15.89 2.00 13.50
C GLY A 135 16.67 0.71 13.71
N PHE A 136 15.99 -0.33 14.23
CA PHE A 136 16.56 -1.67 14.39
C PHE A 136 16.91 -2.32 13.04
N LEU A 137 16.03 -2.22 12.03
CA LEU A 137 16.28 -2.76 10.69
C LEU A 137 17.48 -2.09 10.02
N VAL A 138 17.60 -0.77 10.14
CA VAL A 138 18.74 -0.02 9.60
C VAL A 138 20.04 -0.44 10.29
N ALA A 139 20.03 -0.64 11.61
CA ALA A 139 21.19 -1.13 12.35
C ALA A 139 21.61 -2.54 11.88
N LEU A 140 20.64 -3.46 11.75
CA LEU A 140 20.87 -4.83 11.29
C LEU A 140 21.50 -4.90 9.90
N VAL A 141 21.02 -4.07 8.97
CA VAL A 141 21.48 -4.08 7.57
C VAL A 141 22.79 -3.33 7.40
N SER A 142 22.98 -2.21 8.11
CA SER A 142 24.16 -1.35 7.95
C SER A 142 25.34 -1.74 8.83
N GLY A 143 25.13 -2.52 9.89
CA GLY A 143 26.16 -2.87 10.87
C GLY A 143 26.55 -1.74 11.83
N ASN A 144 25.83 -0.61 11.79
CA ASN A 144 26.07 0.51 12.69
C ASN A 144 25.46 0.29 14.08
N SER A 145 25.87 1.10 15.06
CA SER A 145 25.28 1.06 16.40
C SER A 145 23.79 1.43 16.37
N ILE A 146 23.01 0.80 17.26
CA ILE A 146 21.57 1.02 17.37
C ILE A 146 21.28 2.50 17.66
N ASP A 147 22.00 3.11 18.60
CA ASP A 147 21.79 4.51 18.99
C ASP A 147 21.97 5.47 17.82
N TYR A 148 23.00 5.25 17.00
CA TYR A 148 23.24 6.04 15.80
C TYR A 148 22.09 5.89 14.78
N CYS A 149 21.63 4.66 14.54
CA CYS A 149 20.54 4.39 13.60
C CYS A 149 19.21 4.99 14.06
N TYR A 150 18.89 4.94 15.36
CA TYR A 150 17.70 5.60 15.89
C TYR A 150 17.80 7.13 15.78
N GLY A 151 18.98 7.71 16.03
CA GLY A 151 19.23 9.13 15.81
C GLY A 151 18.96 9.56 14.36
N LEU A 152 19.43 8.77 13.38
CA LEU A 152 19.13 9.00 11.97
C LEU A 152 17.63 8.91 11.67
N VAL A 153 16.96 7.85 12.15
CA VAL A 153 15.52 7.63 11.91
C VAL A 153 14.67 8.76 12.49
N ILE A 154 14.99 9.24 13.69
CA ILE A 154 14.31 10.39 14.29
C ILE A 154 14.52 11.65 13.44
N ALA A 155 15.74 11.89 12.97
CA ALA A 155 16.06 13.05 12.13
C ALA A 155 15.29 13.05 10.79
N VAL A 156 15.09 11.87 10.18
CA VAL A 156 14.35 11.74 8.91
C VAL A 156 12.85 11.45 9.09
N MET A 157 12.37 11.30 10.32
CA MET A 157 10.97 10.93 10.60
C MET A 157 9.94 11.84 9.93
N PRO A 158 10.10 13.18 9.93
CA PRO A 158 9.15 14.06 9.23
C PRO A 158 9.06 13.75 7.73
N ALA A 159 10.19 13.44 7.09
CA ALA A 159 10.24 13.06 5.68
C ALA A 159 9.57 11.69 5.44
N ILE A 160 9.73 10.73 6.34
CA ILE A 160 9.06 9.43 6.27
C ILE A 160 7.54 9.57 6.42
N VAL A 161 7.07 10.38 7.38
CA VAL A 161 5.63 10.67 7.53
C VAL A 161 5.10 11.33 6.26
N PHE A 162 5.80 12.32 5.71
CA PHE A 162 5.41 12.98 4.48
C PHE A 162 5.40 12.02 3.27
N TYR A 163 6.35 11.07 3.20
CA TYR A 163 6.35 9.99 2.22
C TYR A 163 5.13 9.07 2.33
N ASN A 164 4.74 8.66 3.54
CA ASN A 164 3.54 7.85 3.75
C ASN A 164 2.24 8.58 3.36
N ILE A 165 2.16 9.87 3.69
CA ILE A 165 1.04 10.74 3.30
C ILE A 165 0.91 10.83 1.78
N THR A 166 2.01 11.22 1.11
CA THR A 166 2.02 11.45 -0.34
C THR A 166 1.79 10.15 -1.13
N THR A 167 2.32 9.02 -0.65
CA THR A 167 2.05 7.71 -1.26
C THR A 167 0.55 7.42 -1.27
N ALA A 168 -0.13 7.52 -0.13
CA ALA A 168 -1.57 7.28 -0.07
C ALA A 168 -2.37 8.28 -0.92
N LEU A 169 -1.94 9.55 -0.92
CA LEU A 169 -2.57 10.64 -1.68
C LEU A 169 -2.48 10.44 -3.20
N ILE A 170 -1.43 9.79 -3.69
CA ILE A 170 -1.25 9.50 -5.12
C ILE A 170 -1.93 8.17 -5.49
N MET A 171 -1.63 7.10 -4.76
CA MET A 171 -1.97 5.74 -5.17
C MET A 171 -3.48 5.45 -5.04
N ILE A 172 -4.12 5.94 -3.98
CA ILE A 172 -5.55 5.64 -3.72
C ILE A 172 -6.46 6.30 -4.76
N PRO A 173 -6.36 7.61 -5.06
CA PRO A 173 -7.24 8.23 -6.06
C PRO A 173 -7.08 7.63 -7.45
N ILE A 174 -5.84 7.32 -7.88
CA ILE A 174 -5.58 6.71 -9.18
C ILE A 174 -6.17 5.30 -9.23
N GLY A 175 -5.90 4.48 -8.21
CA GLY A 175 -6.45 3.13 -8.14
C GLY A 175 -7.99 3.13 -8.07
N TYR A 176 -8.58 4.08 -7.34
CA TYR A 176 -10.03 4.26 -7.30
C TYR A 176 -10.61 4.63 -8.68
N TYR A 177 -9.99 5.58 -9.39
CA TYR A 177 -10.46 6.01 -10.70
C TYR A 177 -10.41 4.88 -11.73
N ILE A 178 -9.32 4.09 -11.73
CA ILE A 178 -9.21 2.90 -12.57
C ILE A 178 -10.28 1.87 -12.20
N ALA A 179 -10.48 1.59 -10.90
CA ALA A 179 -11.53 0.69 -10.44
C ALA A 179 -12.94 1.15 -10.87
N ASP A 180 -13.24 2.45 -10.79
CA ASP A 180 -14.53 3.00 -11.22
C ASP A 180 -14.77 2.77 -12.73
N ILE A 181 -13.78 3.09 -13.57
CA ILE A 181 -13.87 2.85 -15.03
C ILE A 181 -14.06 1.37 -15.34
N VAL A 182 -13.26 0.52 -14.72
CA VAL A 182 -13.26 -0.92 -14.97
C VAL A 182 -14.56 -1.55 -14.48
N SER A 183 -15.11 -1.11 -13.34
CA SER A 183 -16.37 -1.62 -12.77
C SER A 183 -17.60 -1.36 -13.66
N LYS A 184 -17.58 -0.29 -14.45
CA LYS A 184 -18.63 0.07 -15.43
C LYS A 184 -18.59 -0.83 -16.67
N LYS A 185 -17.41 -1.34 -17.02
CA LYS A 185 -17.21 -2.25 -18.15
C LYS A 185 -17.23 -3.74 -17.76
N LEU A 186 -17.12 -4.04 -16.47
CA LEU A 186 -17.12 -5.42 -15.98
C LEU A 186 -18.51 -6.07 -16.11
N PRO A 187 -18.63 -7.23 -16.76
CA PRO A 187 -19.87 -8.00 -16.79
C PRO A 187 -20.35 -8.34 -15.38
N HIS A 188 -21.67 -8.37 -15.16
CA HIS A 188 -22.27 -8.61 -13.84
C HIS A 188 -21.78 -9.91 -13.16
N HIS A 189 -21.44 -10.94 -13.92
CA HIS A 189 -20.94 -12.24 -13.43
C HIS A 189 -19.47 -12.24 -12.98
N PHE A 190 -18.78 -11.09 -13.04
CA PHE A 190 -17.44 -10.88 -12.48
C PHE A 190 -17.43 -9.99 -11.23
N LYS A 191 -18.56 -9.36 -10.88
CA LYS A 191 -18.68 -8.57 -9.65
C LYS A 191 -18.81 -9.54 -8.47
N ILE A 192 -17.82 -9.51 -7.58
CA ILE A 192 -17.85 -10.27 -6.33
C ILE A 192 -18.54 -9.35 -5.31
N ASN A 193 -19.82 -9.60 -5.03
CA ASN A 193 -20.56 -8.92 -3.95
C ASN A 193 -19.98 -9.25 -2.58
#